data_AF-A0A6N9GRV6-F1
#
_entry.id   AF-A0A6N9GRV6-F1
#
_cell.length_a   1.000
_cell.length_b   1.000
_cell.length_c   1.000
_cell.angle_alpha   90.00
_cell.angle_beta   90.00
_cell.angle_gamma   90.00
#
_symmetry.space_group_name_H-M   'P 1'
#
loop_
_entity.id
_entity.type
_entity.pdbx_description
1 polymer ?
#
loop_
_entity_poly.entity_id
_entity_poly.type
_entity_poly.pdbx_seq_one_letter_code
_entity_poly.pdbx_strand_id
1 'polypeptide(L)'
;MLSQVHEHIVRELGESSRTDTIFVLTAIVFNLIVLAVNSGLASEAVTRGGSATYDTVLVVFIVMTVLLNVVALVALILGRRTRRMLLDGLVAMYRDNEVAKYYDPSLMSNYGIRYQLFAAVIGMLALTAIVVPLIIRFTG
;
A
#
# COMPACT_ATOMS: atom_id res chain seq x y z
N MET A 1 -12.00 -29.40 -17.67
CA MET A 1 -10.62 -28.87 -17.61
C MET A 1 -10.59 -27.36 -17.78
N LEU A 2 -11.17 -26.78 -18.85
CA LEU A 2 -11.25 -25.32 -19.00
C LEU A 2 -11.95 -24.62 -17.81
N SER A 3 -13.09 -25.15 -17.36
CA SER A 3 -13.82 -24.62 -16.19
C SER A 3 -12.98 -24.57 -14.92
N GLN A 4 -12.13 -25.57 -14.68
CA GLN A 4 -11.25 -25.64 -13.51
C GLN A 4 -10.15 -24.58 -13.58
N VAL A 5 -9.61 -24.29 -14.77
CA VAL A 5 -8.62 -23.21 -14.97
C VAL A 5 -9.27 -21.85 -14.77
N HIS A 6 -10.47 -21.63 -15.32
CA HIS A 6 -11.23 -20.41 -15.09
C HIS A 6 -11.50 -20.17 -13.60
N GLU A 7 -12.02 -21.18 -12.90
CA GLU A 7 -12.33 -21.10 -11.48
C GLU A 7 -11.07 -20.84 -10.64
N HIS A 8 -9.94 -21.48 -10.99
CA HIS A 8 -8.66 -21.23 -10.34
C HIS A 8 -8.18 -19.79 -10.55
N ILE A 9 -8.23 -19.25 -11.77
CA ILE A 9 -7.84 -17.86 -12.07
C ILE A 9 -8.73 -16.87 -11.31
N VAL A 10 -10.06 -17.10 -11.31
CA VAL A 10 -11.01 -16.23 -10.60
C VAL A 10 -10.77 -16.27 -9.09
N ARG A 11 -10.48 -17.45 -8.52
CA ARG A 11 -10.14 -17.57 -7.09
C ARG A 11 -8.85 -16.81 -6.76
N GLU A 12 -7.81 -16.98 -7.56
CA GLU A 12 -6.52 -16.30 -7.39
C GLU A 12 -6.66 -14.76 -7.48
N LEU A 13 -7.48 -14.27 -8.43
CA LEU A 13 -7.83 -12.84 -8.54
C LEU A 13 -8.53 -12.32 -7.27
N GLY A 14 -9.39 -13.13 -6.66
CA GLY A 14 -10.08 -12.81 -5.41
C GLY A 14 -9.12 -12.76 -4.21
N GLU A 15 -8.28 -13.78 -4.07
CA GLU A 15 -7.27 -13.86 -2.99
C GLU A 15 -6.26 -12.71 -3.07
N SER A 16 -5.75 -12.40 -4.26
CA SER A 16 -4.86 -11.26 -4.51
C SER A 16 -5.49 -9.94 -4.04
N SER A 17 -6.77 -9.71 -4.32
CA SER A 17 -7.46 -8.48 -3.91
C SER A 17 -7.57 -8.32 -2.38
N ARG A 18 -7.71 -9.43 -1.65
CA ARG A 18 -7.77 -9.41 -0.18
C ARG A 18 -6.40 -9.08 0.41
N THR A 19 -5.35 -9.71 -0.10
CA THR A 19 -3.97 -9.47 0.33
C THR A 19 -3.55 -8.01 0.10
N ASP A 20 -3.87 -7.44 -1.06
CA ASP A 20 -3.61 -6.02 -1.35
C ASP A 20 -4.30 -5.10 -0.32
N THR A 21 -5.57 -5.37 -0.01
CA THR A 21 -6.34 -4.59 0.96
C THR A 21 -5.71 -4.63 2.36
N ILE A 22 -5.21 -5.79 2.78
CA ILE A 22 -4.51 -5.94 4.06
C ILE A 22 -3.25 -5.07 4.09
N PHE A 23 -2.42 -5.10 3.04
CA PHE A 23 -1.22 -4.26 2.98
C PHE A 23 -1.55 -2.77 3.03
N VAL A 24 -2.58 -2.32 2.31
CA VAL A 24 -3.02 -0.91 2.35
C VAL A 24 -3.48 -0.51 3.74
N LEU A 25 -4.38 -1.29 4.34
CA LEU A 25 -4.93 -0.97 5.66
C LEU A 25 -3.86 -0.97 6.74
N THR A 26 -2.97 -1.96 6.74
CA THR A 26 -1.86 -2.03 7.69
C THR A 26 -0.92 -0.83 7.54
N ALA A 27 -0.58 -0.41 6.31
CA ALA A 27 0.25 0.76 6.09
C ALA A 27 -0.42 2.06 6.55
N ILE A 28 -1.71 2.24 6.27
CA ILE A 28 -2.48 3.41 6.71
C ILE A 28 -2.50 3.49 8.25
N VAL A 29 -2.91 2.40 8.91
CA VAL A 29 -3.02 2.34 10.37
C VAL A 29 -1.65 2.59 11.01
N PHE A 30 -0.60 1.96 10.49
CA PHE A 30 0.75 2.15 10.99
C PHE A 30 1.20 3.62 10.86
N ASN A 31 1.00 4.25 9.70
CA ASN A 31 1.38 5.65 9.49
C ASN A 31 0.65 6.60 10.45
N LEU A 32 -0.64 6.36 10.70
CA LEU A 32 -1.40 7.16 11.66
C LEU A 32 -0.90 6.98 13.10
N ILE A 33 -0.56 5.75 13.49
CA ILE A 33 0.03 5.47 14.81
C ILE A 33 1.38 6.17 14.94
N VAL A 34 2.27 6.03 13.95
CA VAL A 34 3.58 6.67 13.99
C VAL A 34 3.45 8.18 14.02
N LEU A 35 2.56 8.77 13.22
CA LEU A 35 2.30 10.21 13.26
C LEU A 35 1.93 10.67 14.67
N ALA A 36 0.99 9.97 15.33
CA ALA A 36 0.56 10.32 16.68
C ALA A 36 1.69 10.16 17.71
N VAL A 37 2.39 9.02 17.70
CA VAL A 37 3.48 8.72 18.64
C VAL A 37 4.64 9.69 18.45
N ASN A 38 5.16 9.83 17.22
CA ASN A 38 6.31 10.68 16.97
C ASN A 38 6.01 12.16 17.19
N SER A 39 4.79 12.63 16.89
CA SER A 39 4.41 14.03 17.19
C SER A 39 4.39 14.28 18.70
N GLY A 40 3.88 13.33 19.49
CA GLY A 40 3.91 13.40 20.95
C GLY A 40 5.33 13.37 21.51
N LEU A 41 6.18 12.45 21.02
CA LEU A 41 7.59 12.37 21.41
C LEU A 41 8.36 13.65 21.05
N ALA A 42 8.12 14.21 19.86
CA ALA A 42 8.75 15.45 19.43
C ALA A 42 8.35 16.62 20.35
N SER A 43 7.07 16.72 20.72
CA SER A 43 6.58 17.76 21.64
C SER A 43 7.20 17.66 23.03
N GLU A 44 7.32 16.45 23.59
CA GLU A 44 7.96 16.22 24.89
C GLU A 44 9.47 16.50 24.85
N ALA A 45 10.13 16.19 23.72
CA ALA A 45 11.55 16.44 23.55
C ALA A 45 11.88 17.94 23.55
N VAL A 46 10.96 18.78 23.03
CA VAL A 46 11.06 20.24 23.08
C VAL A 46 10.89 20.74 24.52
N THR A 47 9.82 20.35 25.21
CA THR A 47 9.50 20.87 26.56
C THR A 47 10.51 20.46 27.62
N ARG A 48 11.11 19.27 27.52
CA ARG A 48 12.06 18.74 28.51
C ARG A 48 13.54 19.03 28.20
N GLY A 49 13.83 19.86 27.20
CA GLY A 49 15.21 20.30 26.92
C GLY A 49 16.08 19.26 26.21
N GLY A 50 15.51 18.44 25.33
CA GLY A 50 16.23 17.58 24.40
C GLY A 50 16.99 16.42 25.05
N SER A 51 16.33 15.26 25.18
CA SER A 51 17.01 14.02 25.57
C SER A 51 17.36 13.19 24.33
N ALA A 52 18.58 12.68 24.25
CA ALA A 52 19.04 11.80 23.17
C ALA A 52 18.15 10.56 23.00
N THR A 53 17.44 10.14 24.07
CA THR A 53 16.48 9.05 24.03
C THR A 53 15.28 9.37 23.13
N TYR A 54 14.70 10.57 23.24
CA TYR A 54 13.53 10.93 22.42
C TYR A 54 13.89 10.99 20.92
N ASP A 55 15.05 11.56 20.60
CA ASP A 55 15.54 11.64 19.22
C ASP A 55 15.84 10.25 18.65
N THR A 56 16.44 9.37 19.46
CA THR A 56 16.72 7.98 19.04
C THR A 56 15.42 7.23 18.74
N VAL A 57 14.42 7.32 19.61
CA VAL A 57 13.12 6.65 19.40
C VAL A 57 12.42 7.21 18.15
N LEU A 58 12.41 8.54 17.98
CA LEU A 58 11.83 9.19 16.80
C LEU A 58 12.49 8.69 15.50
N VAL A 59 13.81 8.62 15.45
CA VAL A 59 14.56 8.12 14.28
C VAL A 59 14.22 6.65 14.01
N VAL A 60 14.14 5.79 15.03
CA VAL A 60 13.76 4.39 14.87
C VAL A 60 12.37 4.24 14.24
N PHE A 61 11.38 5.03 14.71
CA PHE A 61 10.04 5.01 14.13
C PHE A 61 10.01 5.55 12.69
N ILE A 62 10.81 6.57 12.36
CA ILE A 62 10.94 7.06 10.98
C ILE A 62 11.50 5.96 10.08
N VAL A 63 12.58 5.28 10.49
CA VAL A 63 13.17 4.18 9.72
C VAL A 63 12.16 3.06 9.52
N MET A 64 11.43 2.66 10.56
CA MET A 64 10.38 1.65 10.43
C MET A 64 9.24 2.09 9.52
N THR A 65 8.88 3.38 9.52
CA THR A 65 7.88 3.94 8.59
C THR A 65 8.35 3.82 7.15
N VAL A 66 9.59 4.19 6.86
CA VAL A 66 10.13 4.02 5.50
C VAL A 66 10.10 2.55 5.09
N LEU A 67 10.60 1.64 5.93
CA LEU A 67 10.64 0.22 5.62
C LEU A 67 9.25 -0.37 5.37
N LEU A 68 8.28 -0.11 6.25
CA LEU A 68 6.94 -0.68 6.12
C LEU A 68 6.22 -0.15 4.88
N ASN A 69 6.34 1.15 4.58
CA ASN A 69 5.74 1.72 3.38
C ASN A 69 6.40 1.21 2.10
N VAL A 70 7.72 0.99 2.10
CA VAL A 70 8.40 0.35 0.96
C VAL A 70 7.86 -1.06 0.74
N VAL A 71 7.72 -1.87 1.79
CA VAL A 71 7.15 -3.21 1.69
C VAL A 71 5.70 -3.16 1.16
N ALA A 72 4.87 -2.26 1.67
CA ALA A 72 3.49 -2.09 1.22
C ALA A 72 3.41 -1.67 -0.26
N LEU A 73 4.26 -0.74 -0.71
CA LEU A 73 4.32 -0.30 -2.10
C LEU A 73 4.80 -1.42 -3.03
N VAL A 74 5.83 -2.17 -2.64
CA VAL A 74 6.32 -3.32 -3.40
C VAL A 74 5.23 -4.39 -3.52
N ALA A 75 4.53 -4.68 -2.43
CA ALA A 75 3.41 -5.63 -2.43
C ALA A 75 2.30 -5.20 -3.40
N LEU A 76 1.91 -3.92 -3.40
CA LEU A 76 0.92 -3.38 -4.34
C LEU A 76 1.38 -3.45 -5.80
N ILE A 77 2.65 -3.17 -6.08
CA ILE A 77 3.21 -3.26 -7.43
C ILE A 77 3.19 -4.71 -7.91
N LEU A 78 3.58 -5.65 -7.05
CA LEU A 78 3.58 -7.07 -7.38
C LEU A 78 2.15 -7.60 -7.55
N GLY A 79 1.23 -7.24 -6.66
CA GLY A 79 -0.20 -7.56 -6.77
C GLY A 79 -0.81 -7.06 -8.07
N ARG A 80 -0.53 -5.81 -8.45
CA ARG A 80 -0.94 -5.25 -9.75
C ARG A 80 -0.41 -6.06 -10.93
N ARG A 81 0.85 -6.49 -10.88
CA ARG A 81 1.48 -7.28 -11.95
C ARG A 81 0.83 -8.66 -12.07
N THR A 82 0.67 -9.37 -10.96
CA THR A 82 0.02 -10.69 -10.90
C THR A 82 -1.41 -10.62 -11.41
N ARG A 83 -2.19 -9.63 -10.95
CA ARG A 83 -3.56 -9.41 -11.42
C ARG A 83 -3.62 -9.20 -12.92
N ARG A 84 -2.68 -8.44 -13.49
CA ARG A 84 -2.61 -8.21 -14.93
C ARG A 84 -2.36 -9.51 -15.69
N MET A 85 -1.38 -10.31 -15.26
CA MET A 85 -1.08 -11.60 -15.90
C MET A 85 -2.28 -12.56 -15.86
N LEU A 86 -3.00 -12.61 -14.74
CA LEU A 86 -4.19 -13.45 -14.59
C LEU A 86 -5.35 -12.98 -15.48
N LEU A 87 -5.59 -11.67 -15.54
CA LEU A 87 -6.62 -11.10 -16.42
C LEU A 87 -6.28 -11.27 -17.90
N ASP A 88 -5.02 -11.08 -18.29
CA ASP A 88 -4.57 -11.31 -19.67
C ASP A 88 -4.80 -12.78 -20.07
N GLY A 89 -4.50 -13.73 -19.18
CA GLY A 89 -4.79 -15.15 -19.38
C GLY A 89 -6.29 -15.45 -19.48
N LEU A 90 -7.11 -14.81 -18.65
CA LEU A 90 -8.58 -14.94 -18.69
C LEU A 90 -9.16 -14.41 -20.01
N VAL A 91 -8.68 -13.26 -20.49
CA VAL A 91 -9.12 -12.65 -21.75
C VAL A 91 -8.69 -13.51 -22.94
N ALA A 92 -7.48 -14.09 -22.92
CA ALA A 92 -7.05 -15.03 -23.94
C ALA A 92 -7.97 -16.25 -24.01
N MET A 93 -8.30 -16.83 -22.85
CA MET A 93 -9.26 -17.94 -22.76
C MET A 93 -10.65 -17.57 -23.29
N TYR A 94 -11.15 -16.36 -23.02
CA TYR A 94 -12.43 -15.88 -23.56
C TYR A 94 -12.41 -15.69 -25.08
N ARG A 95 -11.28 -15.27 -25.64
CA ARG A 95 -11.10 -15.16 -27.09
C ARG A 95 -11.13 -16.53 -27.75
N ASP A 96 -10.42 -17.50 -27.17
CA ASP A 96 -10.35 -18.87 -27.68
C ASP A 96 -11.72 -19.59 -27.64
N ASN A 97 -12.66 -19.12 -26.81
CA ASN A 97 -14.03 -19.65 -26.71
C ASN A 97 -15.09 -18.72 -27.33
N GLU A 98 -14.70 -17.72 -28.12
CA GLU A 98 -15.61 -16.80 -28.82
C GLU A 98 -16.59 -16.00 -27.93
N VAL A 99 -16.27 -15.87 -26.63
CA VAL A 99 -17.09 -15.14 -25.65
C VAL A 99 -16.49 -13.78 -25.27
N ALA A 100 -15.33 -13.42 -25.83
CA ALA A 100 -14.67 -12.13 -25.55
C ALA A 100 -15.55 -10.90 -25.79
N LYS A 101 -16.54 -10.98 -26.69
CA LYS A 101 -17.51 -9.90 -26.97
C LYS A 101 -18.33 -9.44 -25.75
N TYR A 102 -18.42 -10.28 -24.70
CA TYR A 102 -19.10 -9.94 -23.46
C TYR A 102 -18.17 -9.27 -22.43
N TYR A 103 -16.88 -9.14 -22.74
CA TYR A 103 -15.88 -8.54 -21.84
C TYR A 103 -15.40 -7.20 -22.38
N ASP A 104 -15.54 -6.14 -21.58
CA ASP A 104 -15.04 -4.80 -21.93
C ASP A 104 -13.55 -4.67 -21.53
N PRO A 105 -12.63 -4.45 -22.48
CA PRO A 105 -11.21 -4.22 -22.20
C PRO A 105 -10.93 -3.03 -21.28
N SER A 106 -11.85 -2.05 -21.22
CA SER A 106 -11.72 -0.86 -20.36
C SER A 106 -11.65 -1.22 -18.87
N LEU A 107 -12.26 -2.34 -18.47
CA LEU A 107 -12.24 -2.85 -17.09
C LEU A 107 -10.81 -3.12 -16.61
N MET A 108 -9.91 -3.55 -17.49
CA MET A 108 -8.50 -3.78 -17.15
C MET A 108 -7.75 -2.49 -16.83
N SER A 109 -8.07 -1.39 -17.54
CA SER A 109 -7.41 -0.10 -17.34
C SER A 109 -7.77 0.53 -15.98
N ASN A 110 -9.03 0.39 -15.55
CA ASN A 110 -9.54 0.94 -14.30
C ASN A 110 -8.87 0.33 -13.06
N TYR A 111 -8.43 -0.93 -13.14
CA TYR A 111 -7.69 -1.54 -12.04
C TYR A 111 -6.34 -0.86 -11.80
N GLY A 112 -5.62 -0.48 -12.86
CA GLY A 112 -4.33 0.18 -12.74
C GLY A 112 -4.39 1.50 -11.96
N ILE A 113 -5.46 2.27 -12.17
CA ILE A 113 -5.70 3.55 -11.49
C ILE A 113 -5.88 3.34 -9.97
N ARG A 114 -6.61 2.31 -9.55
CA ARG A 114 -6.82 2.02 -8.12
C ARG A 114 -5.53 1.79 -7.36
N TYR A 115 -4.61 1.00 -7.92
CA TYR A 115 -3.30 0.77 -7.30
C TYR A 115 -2.48 2.07 -7.17
N GLN A 116 -2.58 2.97 -8.15
CA GLN A 116 -1.92 4.28 -8.08
C GLN A 116 -2.53 5.16 -6.99
N LEU A 117 -3.86 5.19 -6.86
CA LEU A 117 -4.55 5.93 -5.81
C LEU A 117 -4.15 5.42 -4.41
N PHE A 118 -4.10 4.11 -4.21
CA PHE A 118 -3.66 3.53 -2.94
C PHE A 118 -2.19 3.85 -2.63
N ALA A 119 -1.31 3.69 -3.61
CA ALA A 119 0.10 4.06 -3.44
C ALA A 119 0.28 5.55 -3.10
N ALA A 120 -0.50 6.44 -3.73
CA ALA A 120 -0.47 7.87 -3.44
C ALA A 120 -0.93 8.18 -2.02
N VAL A 121 -2.02 7.58 -1.55
CA VAL A 121 -2.51 7.76 -0.17
C VAL A 121 -1.50 7.26 0.86
N ILE A 122 -0.94 6.07 0.66
CA ILE A 122 0.09 5.50 1.53
C ILE A 122 1.33 6.41 1.56
N GLY A 123 1.80 6.85 0.39
CA GLY A 123 2.95 7.74 0.28
C GLY A 123 2.73 9.10 0.96
N MET A 124 1.55 9.70 0.80
CA MET A 124 1.21 10.95 1.48
C MET A 124 1.15 10.79 3.00
N LEU A 125 0.55 9.69 3.49
CA LEU A 125 0.49 9.42 4.93
C LEU A 125 1.87 9.10 5.52
N ALA A 126 2.72 8.40 4.79
CA ALA A 126 4.09 8.15 5.21
C ALA A 126 4.88 9.47 5.30
N LEU A 127 4.71 10.33 4.30
CA LEU A 127 5.34 11.65 4.27
C LEU A 127 4.89 12.49 5.46
N THR A 128 3.59 12.56 5.76
CA THR A 128 3.11 13.33 6.91
C THR A 128 3.57 12.74 8.24
N ALA A 129 3.56 11.41 8.39
CA ALA A 129 4.04 10.70 9.58
C ALA A 129 5.53 10.95 9.87
N ILE A 130 6.31 11.33 8.87
CA ILE A 130 7.73 11.68 9.01
C ILE A 130 7.90 13.19 9.18
N VAL A 131 7.31 13.99 8.29
CA VAL A 131 7.56 15.44 8.21
C VAL A 131 6.97 16.19 9.40
N VAL A 132 5.75 15.85 9.83
CA VAL A 132 5.09 16.61 10.92
C VAL A 132 5.85 16.52 12.25
N PRO A 133 6.25 15.32 12.74
CA PRO A 133 7.08 15.23 13.95
C PRO A 133 8.42 15.97 13.85
N LEU A 134 9.05 15.97 12.67
CA LEU A 134 10.30 16.68 12.44
C LEU A 134 10.09 18.20 12.51
N ILE A 135 9.00 18.72 11.92
CA ILE A 135 8.64 20.13 12.06
C ILE A 135 8.49 20.46 13.54
N ILE A 136 7.67 19.71 14.29
CA ILE A 136 7.46 19.93 15.73
C ILE A 136 8.80 19.94 16.48
N ARG A 137 9.71 19.00 16.16
CA ARG A 137 11.01 18.88 16.83
C ARG A 137 11.94 20.06 16.57
N PHE A 138 11.95 20.61 15.36
CA PHE A 138 12.93 21.64 14.94
C PHE A 138 12.40 23.07 14.98
N THR A 139 11.08 23.27 15.02
CA THR A 139 10.46 24.59 15.12
C THR A 139 9.82 24.87 16.47
N GLY A 140 9.61 23.83 17.29
CA GLY A 140 8.99 23.91 18.61
C GLY A 140 9.97 24.36 19.70
#